data_AF-A0A4U0S019-F1
#
_entry.id   AF-A0A4U0S019-F1
#
_cell.length_a   1.000
_cell.length_b   1.000
_cell.length_c   1.000
_cell.angle_alpha   90.00
_cell.angle_beta   90.00
_cell.angle_gamma   90.00
#
_symmetry.space_group_name_H-M   'P 1'
#
loop_
_entity.id
_entity.type
_entity.pdbx_description
1 polymer ?
#
loop_
_entity_poly.entity_id
_entity_poly.type
_entity_poly.pdbx_seq_one_letter_code
_entity_poly.pdbx_strand_id
1 'polypeptide(L)'
;MTVQPAGGVSATSSAMPFKQGSPAVDKKVGQIPANYTEGEGTLVIGTEATKATEAALTSAYTGGVVDRVVKLSNGEYEVHNIGTAWPHHIFVSQDFKFAGAF
;
A
#
# COMPACT_ATOMS: atom_id res chain seq x y z
N MET A 1 15.31 -5.71 23.62
CA MET A 1 14.69 -7.01 23.28
C MET A 1 14.10 -6.85 21.89
N THR A 2 14.64 -7.54 20.90
CA THR A 2 14.22 -7.38 19.50
C THR A 2 13.56 -8.68 19.08
N VAL A 3 12.23 -8.63 18.88
CA VAL A 3 11.44 -9.80 18.44
C VAL A 3 11.34 -9.76 16.91
N GLN A 4 12.26 -10.47 16.25
CA GLN A 4 12.08 -10.84 14.85
C GLN A 4 11.24 -12.14 14.83
N PRO A 5 10.08 -12.18 14.14
CA PRO A 5 9.34 -13.43 14.00
C PRO A 5 10.16 -14.41 13.14
N ALA A 6 10.32 -15.64 13.65
CA ALA A 6 10.97 -16.72 12.92
C ALA A 6 10.06 -17.18 11.77
N GLY A 7 10.48 -16.95 10.53
CA GLY A 7 9.79 -17.48 9.34
C GLY A 7 9.61 -16.53 8.16
N GLY A 8 10.26 -15.36 8.13
CA GLY A 8 10.17 -14.46 6.98
C GLY A 8 10.85 -15.03 5.73
N VAL A 9 10.08 -15.48 4.75
CA VAL A 9 10.56 -15.64 3.37
C VAL A 9 11.16 -14.30 2.94
N SER A 10 12.44 -14.30 2.57
CA SER A 10 13.12 -13.13 2.03
C SER A 10 12.44 -12.77 0.70
N ALA A 11 11.48 -11.86 0.75
CA ALA A 11 10.96 -11.23 -0.46
C ALA A 11 12.15 -10.53 -1.13
N THR A 12 12.60 -11.04 -2.27
CA THR A 12 13.53 -10.33 -3.14
C THR A 12 12.75 -9.24 -3.85
N SER A 13 12.45 -8.18 -3.12
CA SER A 13 11.94 -6.96 -3.68
C SER A 13 13.16 -6.20 -4.18
N SER A 14 13.28 -6.07 -5.51
CA SER A 14 14.29 -5.21 -6.10
C SER A 14 13.95 -3.76 -5.75
N ALA A 15 14.37 -3.31 -4.57
CA ALA A 15 14.26 -1.91 -4.17
C ALA A 15 14.97 -1.08 -5.23
N MET A 16 14.20 -0.32 -6.01
CA MET A 16 14.77 0.57 -7.01
C MET A 16 15.37 1.78 -6.29
N PRO A 17 16.67 2.09 -6.48
CA PRO A 17 17.25 3.27 -5.88
C PRO A 17 16.48 4.50 -6.35
N PHE A 18 16.00 5.30 -5.39
CA PHE A 18 15.35 6.56 -5.69
C PHE A 18 16.32 7.45 -6.48
N LYS A 19 15.91 7.88 -7.67
CA LYS A 19 16.62 8.87 -8.48
C LYS A 19 15.74 10.09 -8.60
N GLN A 20 16.17 11.18 -7.95
CA GLN A 20 15.47 12.45 -8.02
C GLN A 20 15.27 12.87 -9.49
N GLY A 21 14.04 13.22 -9.86
CA GLY A 21 13.66 13.57 -11.23
C GLY A 21 13.31 12.38 -12.14
N SER A 22 13.28 11.14 -11.63
CA SER A 22 12.66 10.03 -12.36
C SER A 22 11.18 10.33 -12.61
N PRO A 23 10.65 10.08 -13.82
CA PRO A 23 9.24 10.22 -14.11
C PRO A 23 8.41 9.35 -13.16
N ALA A 24 7.31 9.89 -12.63
CA ALA A 24 6.33 9.08 -11.93
C ALA A 24 5.76 8.02 -12.89
N VAL A 25 5.53 6.82 -12.37
CA VAL A 25 4.92 5.74 -13.15
C VAL A 25 3.42 6.03 -13.25
N ASP A 26 2.95 6.56 -14.39
CA ASP A 26 1.53 6.77 -14.64
C ASP A 26 0.85 5.45 -15.06
N LYS A 27 0.55 4.62 -14.07
CA LYS A 27 -0.11 3.33 -14.26
C LYS A 27 -1.24 3.18 -13.25
N LYS A 28 -2.41 2.78 -13.73
CA LYS A 28 -3.59 2.52 -12.90
C LYS A 28 -4.10 1.10 -13.13
N VAL A 29 -4.50 0.43 -12.07
CA VAL A 29 -5.11 -0.90 -12.13
C VAL A 29 -6.29 -1.00 -11.18
N GLY A 30 -7.27 -1.84 -11.53
CA GLY A 30 -8.41 -2.13 -10.67
C GLY A 30 -9.36 -0.95 -10.48
N GLN A 31 -10.08 -0.96 -9.37
CA GLN A 31 -11.05 0.06 -8.97
C GLN A 31 -10.36 1.09 -8.07
N ILE A 32 -10.38 2.35 -8.52
CA ILE A 32 -9.91 3.51 -7.76
C ILE A 32 -11.14 4.38 -7.49
N PRO A 33 -11.35 4.88 -6.26
CA PRO A 33 -12.47 5.77 -5.97
C PRO A 33 -12.43 7.00 -6.90
N ALA A 34 -13.54 7.27 -7.60
CA ALA A 34 -13.60 8.26 -8.69
C ALA A 34 -13.19 9.69 -8.28
N ASN A 35 -13.36 10.03 -7.00
CA ASN A 35 -13.08 11.36 -6.45
C ASN A 35 -11.97 11.32 -5.40
N TYR A 36 -11.10 10.31 -5.44
CA TYR A 36 -9.97 10.23 -4.53
C TYR A 36 -9.03 11.43 -4.74
N THR A 37 -8.70 12.11 -3.65
CA THR A 37 -7.62 13.10 -3.60
C THR A 37 -6.54 12.55 -2.68
N GLU A 38 -5.28 12.70 -3.09
CA GLU A 38 -4.17 12.16 -2.31
C GLU A 38 -4.12 12.76 -0.91
N GLY A 39 -3.96 11.89 0.10
CA GLY A 39 -3.89 12.32 1.51
C GLY A 39 -5.25 12.55 2.17
N GLU A 40 -6.35 12.26 1.48
CA GLU A 40 -7.69 12.22 2.08
C GLU A 40 -7.88 11.03 3.04
N GLY A 41 -8.88 11.13 3.90
CA GLY A 41 -9.25 10.06 4.82
C GLY A 41 -8.68 10.21 6.23
N THR A 42 -8.95 9.21 7.07
CA THR A 42 -8.55 9.19 8.48
C THR A 42 -7.49 8.12 8.71
N LEU A 43 -6.35 8.50 9.30
CA LEU A 43 -5.31 7.53 9.67
C LEU A 43 -5.89 6.42 10.55
N VAL A 44 -5.64 5.17 10.16
CA VAL A 44 -5.98 3.99 10.97
C VAL A 44 -4.71 3.32 11.47
N ILE A 45 -4.81 2.70 12.64
CA ILE A 45 -3.73 1.98 13.30
C ILE A 45 -4.19 0.60 13.79
N GLY A 46 -3.27 -0.22 14.28
CA GLY A 46 -3.59 -1.52 14.85
C GLY A 46 -4.17 -2.50 13.81
N THR A 47 -5.14 -3.31 14.22
CA THR A 47 -5.63 -4.45 13.43
C THR A 47 -6.19 -4.07 12.05
N GLU A 48 -6.92 -2.95 11.94
CA GLU A 48 -7.43 -2.50 10.62
C GLU A 48 -6.27 -2.16 9.68
N ALA A 49 -5.28 -1.41 10.16
CA ALA A 49 -4.10 -1.05 9.38
C ALA A 49 -3.26 -2.28 8.97
N THR A 50 -3.09 -3.25 9.89
CA THR A 50 -2.40 -4.51 9.59
C THR A 50 -3.09 -5.28 8.48
N LYS A 51 -4.41 -5.47 8.56
CA LYS A 51 -5.17 -6.21 7.54
C LYS A 51 -5.16 -5.50 6.18
N ALA A 52 -5.29 -4.18 6.17
CA ALA A 52 -5.21 -3.41 4.94
C ALA A 52 -3.81 -3.50 4.31
N THR A 53 -2.76 -3.46 5.14
CA THR A 53 -1.37 -3.63 4.70
C THR A 53 -1.14 -5.02 4.10
N GLU A 54 -1.60 -6.08 4.77
CA GLU A 54 -1.50 -7.46 4.25
C GLU A 54 -2.25 -7.63 2.93
N ALA A 55 -3.45 -7.06 2.81
CA ALA A 55 -4.24 -7.07 1.58
C ALA A 55 -3.59 -6.26 0.45
N ALA A 56 -2.88 -5.18 0.77
CA ALA A 56 -2.18 -4.35 -0.19
C ALA A 56 -0.89 -5.03 -0.68
N LEU A 57 -0.09 -5.59 0.23
CA LEU A 57 1.21 -6.22 -0.05
C LEU A 57 1.08 -7.67 -0.54
N THR A 58 0.10 -7.93 -1.42
CA THR A 58 -0.04 -9.20 -2.13
C THR A 58 1.19 -9.54 -2.98
N SER A 59 1.24 -10.73 -3.59
CA SER A 59 2.39 -11.21 -4.37
C SER A 59 2.86 -10.25 -5.47
N ALA A 60 1.96 -9.45 -6.04
CA ALA A 60 2.29 -8.47 -7.08
C ALA A 60 3.05 -7.24 -6.57
N TYR A 61 2.99 -6.97 -5.26
CA TYR A 61 3.54 -5.76 -4.61
C TYR A 61 4.41 -6.11 -3.39
N THR A 62 4.94 -7.33 -3.35
CA THR A 62 5.66 -7.83 -2.19
C THR A 62 6.92 -7.00 -1.93
N GLY A 63 7.09 -6.64 -0.65
CA GLY A 63 8.19 -5.82 -0.09
C GLY A 63 8.15 -4.34 -0.48
N GLY A 64 6.96 -3.83 -0.80
CA GLY A 64 6.65 -2.44 -0.52
C GLY A 64 6.79 -2.12 0.97
N VAL A 65 7.01 -0.84 1.26
CA VAL A 65 7.08 -0.29 2.61
C VAL A 65 5.88 0.63 2.78
N VAL A 66 5.03 0.33 3.75
CA VAL A 66 3.84 1.13 4.05
C VAL A 66 4.17 2.13 5.15
N ASP A 67 4.04 3.42 4.86
CA ASP A 67 4.23 4.49 5.85
C ASP A 67 2.91 4.87 6.54
N ARG A 68 1.77 4.78 5.84
CA ARG A 68 0.45 5.05 6.37
C ARG A 68 -0.64 4.20 5.73
N VAL A 69 -1.70 3.97 6.52
CA VAL A 69 -3.01 3.50 6.03
C VAL A 69 -4.05 4.51 6.47
N VAL A 70 -4.90 4.93 5.54
CA VAL A 70 -6.05 5.81 5.82
C VAL A 70 -7.34 5.09 5.46
N LYS A 71 -8.39 5.35 6.23
CA LYS A 71 -9.76 4.94 5.94
C LYS A 71 -10.47 6.08 5.25
N LEU A 72 -11.01 5.79 4.07
CA LEU A 72 -11.73 6.73 3.22
C LEU A 72 -13.19 6.86 3.71
N SER A 73 -13.87 7.92 3.28
CA SER A 73 -15.26 8.20 3.68
C SER A 73 -16.25 7.12 3.25
N ASN A 74 -15.96 6.39 2.17
CA ASN A 74 -16.71 5.22 1.72
C ASN A 74 -16.38 3.93 2.52
N GLY A 75 -15.51 4.01 3.53
CA GLY A 75 -15.09 2.91 4.40
C GLY A 75 -13.98 2.02 3.82
N GLU A 76 -13.58 2.21 2.57
CA GLU A 76 -12.40 1.58 1.99
C GLU A 76 -11.11 2.13 2.61
N TYR A 77 -9.98 1.52 2.29
CA TYR A 77 -8.67 1.92 2.78
C TYR A 77 -7.77 2.30 1.61
N GLU A 78 -6.97 3.34 1.80
CA GLU A 78 -5.80 3.62 0.98
C GLU A 78 -4.56 3.27 1.81
N VAL A 79 -3.72 2.42 1.24
CA VAL A 79 -2.43 2.01 1.77
C VAL A 79 -1.37 2.71 0.94
N HIS A 80 -0.64 3.64 1.56
CA HIS A 80 0.42 4.37 0.90
C HIS A 80 1.73 3.56 0.98
N ASN A 81 2.29 3.23 -0.17
CA ASN A 81 3.49 2.45 -0.33
C ASN A 81 4.62 3.32 -0.88
N ILE A 82 5.73 3.36 -0.17
CA ILE A 82 6.91 4.16 -0.49
C ILE A 82 8.13 3.31 -0.87
N GLY A 83 8.01 1.99 -0.77
CA GLY A 83 9.13 1.05 -0.97
C GLY A 83 9.38 0.67 -2.43
N THR A 84 8.47 1.02 -3.34
CA THR A 84 8.56 0.70 -4.76
C THR A 84 8.26 1.93 -5.61
N ALA A 85 8.69 1.95 -6.88
CA ALA A 85 8.37 3.06 -7.79
C ALA A 85 6.92 3.06 -8.27
N TRP A 86 6.20 1.97 -8.02
CA TRP A 86 4.78 1.77 -8.30
C TRP A 86 4.31 0.47 -7.61
N PRO A 87 3.05 0.37 -7.13
CA PRO A 87 2.10 1.46 -6.92
C PRO A 87 2.42 2.23 -5.62
N HIS A 88 2.09 3.52 -5.60
CA HIS A 88 2.21 4.38 -4.42
C HIS A 88 0.93 4.40 -3.59
N HIS A 89 -0.23 4.34 -4.21
CA HIS A 89 -1.53 4.25 -3.53
C HIS A 89 -2.20 2.94 -3.88
N ILE A 90 -2.45 2.11 -2.88
CA ILE A 90 -3.13 0.82 -3.03
C ILE A 90 -4.48 0.91 -2.32
N PHE A 91 -5.56 0.67 -3.04
CA PHE A 91 -6.91 0.69 -2.52
C PHE A 91 -7.34 -0.70 -2.10
N VAL A 92 -7.90 -0.79 -0.90
CA VAL A 92 -8.35 -2.03 -0.28
C VAL A 92 -9.82 -1.86 0.15
N SER A 93 -10.66 -2.83 -0.17
CA SER A 93 -12.07 -2.80 0.20
C SER A 93 -12.29 -2.91 1.71
N GLN A 94 -13.52 -2.65 2.16
CA GLN A 94 -13.95 -2.83 3.56
C GLN A 94 -13.69 -4.25 4.09
N ASP A 95 -13.72 -5.26 3.20
CA ASP A 95 -13.47 -6.67 3.51
C ASP A 95 -11.98 -7.06 3.43
N PHE A 96 -11.08 -6.09 3.36
CA PHE A 96 -9.63 -6.30 3.25
C PHE A 96 -9.23 -7.09 2.00
N LYS A 97 -9.75 -6.69 0.84
CA LYS A 97 -9.35 -7.23 -0.47
C LYS A 97 -8.77 -6.13 -1.34
N PHE A 98 -7.75 -6.45 -2.12
CA PHE A 98 -7.22 -5.54 -3.14
C PHE A 98 -8.36 -5.06 -4.07
N ALA A 99 -8.47 -3.75 -4.25
CA ALA A 99 -9.45 -3.11 -5.12
C ALA A 99 -8.77 -2.50 -6.35
N GLY A 100 -7.69 -1.73 -6.15
CA GLY A 100 -6.98 -1.05 -7.22
C GLY A 100 -5.67 -0.41 -6.75
N ALA A 101 -4.91 0.16 -7.67
CA ALA A 101 -3.65 0.81 -7.35
C ALA A 101 -3.23 1.83 -8.41
N PHE A 102 -2.50 2.86 -7.99
CA PHE A 102 -1.74 3.73 -8.88
C PHE A 102 -0.46 4.28 -8.26
#